data_AF-A0A947MST2-F1
#
_entry.id   AF-A0A947MST2-F1
#
_cell.length_a   1.000
_cell.length_b   1.000
_cell.length_c   1.000
_cell.angle_alpha   90.00
_cell.angle_beta   90.00
_cell.angle_gamma   90.00
#
_symmetry.space_group_name_H-M   'P 1'
#
loop_
_entity.id
_entity.type
_entity.pdbx_description
1 polymer ?
#
loop_
_entity_poly.entity_id
_entity_poly.type
_entity_poly.pdbx_seq_one_letter_code
_entity_poly.pdbx_strand_id
1 'polypeptide(L)'
;MRTRVEFKVTWALMIVGSIGCGIDVRPVNWGNSNWSSGAEDDYEDDYEEPQPNGTRSEYPTYPTYPAYPEYSPPCGDAGSAGQTADELYQVAESSVHELITCGGVQLSVARNLLAMVILSNEEMIGPSAIQAIRGYGSLFGLDVNQPFTRQPDGTFEMPITAASDGWFRVRFFDGTGEAPLLVDPFDVSSYLVGAKGVKTNPEPFDLEDPNQRHVFTWTYEGVGPLGQLLNGGLPLPESFSIEISFADLLAASGSSAFGDRAAAIDRFGPFASVLRSLEMTSEVEFTDERYDGSVSYLASTPRSTVEALASGGLLGVNLERLEAVRDTTRLVGKAENLEVLAIGSLAGVIRYEVDDPTLDATVTSDFGNGRAYPFTTWGCE
;
A
#
# COMPACT_ATOMS: atom_id res chain seq x y z
N MET A 1 -30.91 29.72 -19.75
CA MET A 1 -31.11 28.41 -19.09
C MET A 1 -29.73 27.79 -18.89
N ARG A 2 -29.21 27.82 -17.66
CA ARG A 2 -27.93 27.18 -17.28
C ARG A 2 -28.28 25.93 -16.49
N THR A 3 -27.94 24.77 -17.02
CA THR A 3 -28.17 23.48 -16.37
C THR A 3 -27.05 23.27 -15.35
N ARG A 4 -27.38 23.33 -14.07
CA ARG A 4 -26.50 22.95 -12.96
C ARG A 4 -26.53 21.42 -12.89
N VAL A 5 -25.39 20.76 -13.09
CA VAL A 5 -25.26 19.32 -12.85
C VAL A 5 -24.62 19.16 -11.48
N GLU A 6 -25.42 18.78 -10.48
CA GLU A 6 -24.93 18.39 -9.17
C GLU A 6 -24.55 16.91 -9.20
N PHE A 7 -23.26 16.61 -9.06
CA PHE A 7 -22.81 15.24 -8.78
C PHE A 7 -22.86 15.00 -7.27
N LYS A 8 -23.92 14.33 -6.81
CA LYS A 8 -23.94 13.71 -5.48
C LYS A 8 -23.29 12.33 -5.58
N VAL A 9 -22.02 12.26 -5.21
CA VAL A 9 -21.32 10.99 -5.05
C VAL A 9 -21.28 10.67 -3.56
N THR A 10 -22.04 9.65 -3.14
CA THR A 10 -22.06 9.15 -1.76
C THR A 10 -21.29 7.83 -1.73
N TRP A 11 -20.06 7.83 -1.23
CA TRP A 11 -19.31 6.61 -0.94
C TRP A 11 -18.97 6.57 0.55
N ALA A 12 -19.46 5.54 1.22
CA ALA A 12 -18.97 5.14 2.53
C ALA A 12 -17.77 4.22 2.29
N LEU A 13 -16.56 4.78 2.36
CA LEU A 13 -15.33 3.99 2.45
C LEU A 13 -15.04 3.76 3.94
N MET A 14 -15.13 2.50 4.37
CA MET A 14 -14.73 2.09 5.70
C MET A 14 -13.20 2.00 5.72
N ILE A 15 -12.54 3.05 6.20
CA ILE A 15 -11.10 3.02 6.50
C ILE A 15 -10.96 2.34 7.86
N VAL A 16 -10.45 1.10 7.86
CA VAL A 16 -10.09 0.39 9.09
C VAL A 16 -8.81 1.01 9.65
N GLY A 17 -8.80 1.25 10.96
CA GLY A 17 -7.74 1.91 11.70
C GLY A 17 -6.38 1.21 11.61
N SER A 18 -5.37 2.05 11.75
CA SER A 18 -3.92 1.80 11.67
C SER A 18 -3.42 0.62 12.51
N ILE A 19 -2.74 -0.33 11.84
CA ILE A 19 -1.78 -1.27 12.42
C ILE A 19 -0.71 -1.59 11.34
N GLY A 20 0.45 -0.92 11.45
CA GLY A 20 1.76 -1.30 10.91
C GLY A 20 2.06 -1.22 9.39
N CYS A 21 3.35 -1.18 9.06
CA CYS A 21 4.02 -0.71 7.83
C CYS A 21 3.94 0.82 7.61
N GLY A 22 4.22 1.62 8.65
CA GLY A 22 4.69 3.01 8.54
C GLY A 22 3.78 4.06 7.87
N ILE A 23 2.65 3.68 7.28
CA ILE A 23 1.70 4.63 6.70
C ILE A 23 0.89 5.24 7.86
N ASP A 24 1.35 6.40 8.32
CA ASP A 24 0.54 7.31 9.12
C ASP A 24 -0.55 7.89 8.20
N VAL A 25 -1.66 7.15 8.03
CA VAL A 25 -2.87 7.72 7.45
C VAL A 25 -3.40 8.71 8.47
N ARG A 26 -2.87 9.94 8.44
CA ARG A 26 -3.38 11.01 9.27
C ARG A 26 -4.88 11.14 8.99
N PRO A 27 -5.75 11.08 10.00
CA PRO A 27 -7.14 11.45 9.79
C PRO A 27 -7.15 12.88 9.25
N VAL A 28 -7.74 13.08 8.06
CA VAL A 28 -8.07 14.41 7.60
C VAL A 28 -9.08 14.95 8.60
N ASN A 29 -8.60 15.78 9.51
CA ASN A 29 -9.43 16.44 10.50
C ASN A 29 -10.24 17.50 9.78
N TRP A 30 -11.43 17.13 9.31
CA TRP A 30 -12.46 18.08 8.85
C TRP A 30 -13.05 18.78 10.08
N GLY A 31 -12.25 19.66 10.68
CA GLY A 31 -12.61 20.43 11.86
C GLY A 31 -11.91 21.78 11.84
N ASN A 32 -12.62 22.80 11.35
CA ASN A 32 -12.33 24.23 11.47
C ASN A 32 -10.95 24.72 11.00
N SER A 33 -10.84 25.02 9.71
CA SER A 33 -10.01 26.14 9.25
C SER A 33 -10.91 27.34 8.95
N ASN A 34 -11.00 28.26 9.92
CA ASN A 34 -11.48 29.62 9.69
C ASN A 34 -10.59 30.27 8.61
N TRP A 35 -11.12 30.41 7.40
CA TRP A 35 -10.63 31.40 6.46
C TRP A 35 -11.15 32.77 6.91
N SER A 36 -10.26 33.56 7.50
CA SER A 36 -10.49 34.98 7.71
C SER A 36 -10.38 35.70 6.36
N SER A 37 -11.51 36.02 5.74
CA SER A 37 -11.60 37.14 4.81
C SER A 37 -12.38 38.25 5.50
N GLY A 38 -11.68 39.32 5.87
CA GLY A 38 -12.32 40.57 6.26
C GLY A 38 -13.05 41.15 5.05
N ALA A 39 -14.37 41.29 5.20
CA ALA A 39 -15.18 42.32 4.57
C ALA A 39 -16.40 42.48 5.46
N GLU A 40 -16.46 43.64 6.12
CA GLU A 40 -17.64 44.16 6.80
C GLU A 40 -18.79 44.22 5.78
N ASP A 41 -19.96 43.69 6.15
CA ASP A 41 -21.26 44.22 5.72
C ASP A 41 -22.35 43.64 6.64
N ASP A 42 -23.02 44.55 7.33
CA ASP A 42 -24.12 44.34 8.25
C ASP A 42 -25.35 43.76 7.54
N TYR A 43 -25.81 42.58 7.98
CA TYR A 43 -27.21 42.16 7.82
C TYR A 43 -27.64 41.39 9.07
N GLU A 44 -28.35 42.09 9.96
CA GLU A 44 -29.27 41.47 10.92
C GLU A 44 -30.48 40.95 10.14
N ASP A 45 -30.66 39.63 10.09
CA ASP A 45 -31.92 39.03 9.64
C ASP A 45 -32.32 37.91 10.61
N ASP A 46 -33.54 38.08 11.13
CA ASP A 46 -34.24 37.21 12.07
C ASP A 46 -34.42 35.80 11.52
N TYR A 47 -33.73 34.82 12.11
CA TYR A 47 -34.03 33.41 11.88
C TYR A 47 -35.04 32.92 12.92
N GLU A 48 -36.32 32.84 12.53
CA GLU A 48 -37.34 32.10 13.26
C GLU A 48 -37.05 30.59 13.19
N GLU A 49 -36.93 29.94 14.35
CA GLU A 49 -36.86 28.48 14.50
C GLU A 49 -38.16 27.81 14.00
N PRO A 50 -38.10 26.90 13.00
CA PRO A 50 -39.25 26.07 12.68
C PRO A 50 -39.39 24.95 13.71
N GLN A 51 -40.53 24.94 14.40
CA GLN A 51 -40.97 23.86 15.31
C GLN A 51 -40.98 22.48 14.63
N PRO A 52 -40.69 21.39 15.37
CA PRO A 52 -40.56 20.06 14.82
C PRO A 52 -41.94 19.41 14.66
N ASN A 53 -42.37 19.20 13.42
CA ASN A 53 -43.54 18.36 13.14
C ASN A 53 -43.29 17.48 11.91
N GLY A 54 -43.33 16.17 12.14
CA GLY A 54 -43.68 15.20 11.11
C GLY A 54 -42.54 14.31 10.62
N THR A 55 -42.76 13.00 10.79
CA THR A 55 -42.09 11.86 10.13
C THR A 55 -40.64 11.57 10.55
N ARG A 56 -40.57 10.72 11.57
CA ARG A 56 -39.45 9.86 11.97
C ARG A 56 -38.77 9.26 10.74
N SER A 57 -37.61 9.80 10.38
CA SER A 57 -36.68 9.19 9.44
C SER A 57 -36.25 7.83 10.00
N GLU A 58 -36.57 6.77 9.27
CA GLU A 58 -36.02 5.45 9.50
C GLU A 58 -34.51 5.53 9.23
N TYR A 59 -33.72 5.58 10.29
CA TYR A 59 -32.29 5.33 10.17
C TYR A 59 -32.10 3.96 9.51
N PRO A 60 -31.25 3.83 8.48
CA PRO A 60 -30.92 2.52 7.95
C PRO A 60 -30.41 1.66 9.10
N THR A 61 -31.09 0.55 9.36
CA THR A 61 -30.62 -0.45 10.32
C THR A 61 -29.25 -0.90 9.87
N TYR A 62 -28.23 -0.59 10.68
CA TYR A 62 -26.91 -1.17 10.53
C TYR A 62 -27.07 -2.69 10.37
N PRO A 63 -26.39 -3.34 9.41
CA PRO A 63 -26.33 -4.79 9.41
C PRO A 63 -25.85 -5.21 10.80
N THR A 64 -26.69 -5.98 11.49
CA THR A 64 -26.30 -6.64 12.72
C THR A 64 -25.19 -7.59 12.32
N TYR A 65 -23.96 -7.26 12.71
CA TYR A 65 -22.86 -8.20 12.63
C TYR A 65 -23.33 -9.51 13.29
N PRO A 66 -23.08 -10.68 12.68
CA PRO A 66 -23.30 -11.93 13.40
C PRO A 66 -22.59 -11.80 14.74
N ALA A 67 -23.29 -12.11 15.83
CA ALA A 67 -22.67 -12.17 17.14
C ALA A 67 -21.40 -13.00 17.01
N TYR A 68 -20.26 -12.47 17.46
CA TYR A 68 -19.05 -13.26 17.59
C TYR A 68 -19.46 -14.54 18.33
N PRO A 69 -19.23 -15.74 17.75
CA PRO A 69 -19.58 -16.98 18.43
C PRO A 69 -18.94 -16.95 19.82
N GLU A 70 -19.67 -17.41 20.84
CA GLU A 70 -19.11 -17.59 22.19
C GLU A 70 -17.79 -18.37 22.05
N TYR A 71 -16.69 -17.69 22.38
CA TYR A 71 -15.37 -18.26 22.30
C TYR A 71 -15.29 -19.43 23.29
N SER A 72 -15.22 -20.64 22.77
CA SER A 72 -14.86 -21.84 23.53
C SER A 72 -13.39 -22.12 23.27
N PRO A 73 -12.57 -22.35 24.31
CA PRO A 73 -11.17 -22.64 24.11
C PRO A 73 -11.02 -23.85 23.16
N PRO A 74 -10.16 -23.74 22.15
CA PRO A 74 -10.20 -24.62 20.99
C PRO A 74 -9.88 -26.10 21.29
N CYS A 75 -9.26 -26.39 22.44
CA CYS A 75 -8.93 -27.75 22.91
C CYS A 75 -9.64 -28.16 24.22
N GLY A 76 -10.83 -27.61 24.53
CA GLY A 76 -11.63 -28.05 25.70
C GLY A 76 -10.91 -27.91 27.05
N ASP A 77 -10.98 -28.94 27.91
CA ASP A 77 -10.39 -29.01 29.27
C ASP A 77 -8.84 -29.09 29.30
N ALA A 78 -8.13 -28.73 28.21
CA ALA A 78 -6.67 -28.69 28.11
C ALA A 78 -5.96 -27.72 29.09
N GLY A 79 -6.71 -27.16 30.06
CA GLY A 79 -6.19 -26.36 31.14
C GLY A 79 -5.46 -25.11 30.66
N SER A 80 -4.43 -24.71 31.42
CA SER A 80 -3.63 -23.52 31.14
C SER A 80 -2.79 -23.63 29.86
N ALA A 81 -2.44 -24.85 29.41
CA ALA A 81 -1.66 -25.07 28.20
C ALA A 81 -2.47 -24.74 26.95
N GLY A 82 -3.72 -25.21 26.86
CA GLY A 82 -4.64 -24.87 25.77
C GLY A 82 -4.92 -23.37 25.67
N GLN A 83 -5.13 -22.72 26.82
CA GLN A 83 -5.27 -21.26 26.85
C GLN A 83 -3.99 -20.55 26.40
N THR A 84 -2.82 -21.04 26.81
CA THR A 84 -1.54 -20.46 26.41
C THR A 84 -1.27 -20.60 24.93
N ALA A 85 -1.56 -21.77 24.36
CA ALA A 85 -1.43 -22.00 22.93
C ALA A 85 -2.33 -21.07 22.12
N ASP A 86 -3.58 -20.85 22.55
CA ASP A 86 -4.48 -19.93 21.86
C ASP A 86 -4.04 -18.46 21.97
N GLU A 87 -3.60 -18.02 23.15
CA GLU A 87 -3.07 -16.67 23.31
C GLU A 87 -1.84 -16.45 22.42
N LEU A 88 -0.91 -17.40 22.38
CA LEU A 88 0.25 -17.34 21.48
C LEU A 88 -0.17 -17.34 20.00
N TYR A 89 -1.17 -18.13 19.63
CA TYR A 89 -1.74 -18.15 18.28
C TYR A 89 -2.31 -16.79 17.89
N GLN A 90 -3.08 -16.14 18.76
CA GLN A 90 -3.63 -14.81 18.50
C GLN A 90 -2.53 -13.76 18.26
N VAL A 91 -1.41 -13.83 19.00
CA VAL A 91 -0.27 -12.93 18.79
C VAL A 91 0.45 -13.25 17.48
N ALA A 92 0.63 -14.53 17.16
CA ALA A 92 1.23 -14.96 15.89
C ALA A 92 0.39 -14.49 14.69
N GLU A 93 -0.93 -14.63 14.74
CA GLU A 93 -1.85 -14.15 13.70
C GLU A 93 -1.82 -12.63 13.56
N SER A 94 -1.74 -11.88 14.67
CA SER A 94 -1.55 -10.42 14.59
C SER A 94 -0.27 -10.06 13.82
N SER A 95 0.78 -10.88 13.91
CA SER A 95 2.03 -10.66 13.18
C SER A 95 1.91 -11.06 11.70
N VAL A 96 1.06 -12.04 11.36
CA VAL A 96 0.72 -12.36 9.95
C VAL A 96 -0.01 -11.20 9.29
N HIS A 97 -0.82 -10.42 10.02
CA HIS A 97 -1.46 -9.22 9.43
C HIS A 97 -0.43 -8.18 8.97
N GLU A 98 0.70 -8.04 9.68
CA GLU A 98 1.79 -7.16 9.27
C GLU A 98 2.42 -7.60 7.94
N LEU A 99 2.54 -8.91 7.69
CA LEU A 99 2.98 -9.43 6.40
C LEU A 99 2.05 -8.97 5.27
N ILE A 100 0.74 -9.07 5.50
CA ILE A 100 -0.27 -8.69 4.51
C ILE A 100 -0.15 -7.20 4.19
N THR A 101 0.06 -6.38 5.22
CA THR A 101 0.23 -4.94 5.03
C THR A 101 1.52 -4.61 4.29
N CYS A 102 2.66 -5.18 4.68
CA CYS A 102 3.96 -4.87 4.07
C CYS A 102 4.09 -5.44 2.64
N GLY A 103 3.55 -6.64 2.38
CA GLY A 103 3.40 -7.15 1.01
C GLY A 103 2.48 -6.26 0.17
N GLY A 104 1.42 -5.72 0.77
CA GLY A 104 0.57 -4.72 0.17
C GLY A 104 1.31 -3.41 -0.18
N VAL A 105 2.23 -2.95 0.68
CA VAL A 105 3.11 -1.81 0.40
C VAL A 105 4.01 -2.09 -0.80
N GLN A 106 4.60 -3.28 -0.91
CA GLN A 106 5.41 -3.67 -2.08
C GLN A 106 4.60 -3.59 -3.39
N LEU A 107 3.38 -4.12 -3.39
CA LEU A 107 2.48 -4.05 -4.54
C LEU A 107 2.10 -2.60 -4.87
N SER A 108 1.86 -1.77 -3.85
CA SER A 108 1.57 -0.33 -4.03
C SER A 108 2.75 0.40 -4.67
N VAL A 109 3.97 0.17 -4.18
CA VAL A 109 5.20 0.76 -4.73
C VAL A 109 5.38 0.31 -6.18
N ALA A 110 5.18 -0.97 -6.49
CA ALA A 110 5.28 -1.47 -7.85
C ALA A 110 4.27 -0.81 -8.79
N ARG A 111 3.03 -0.60 -8.33
CA ARG A 111 1.97 0.06 -9.11
C ARG A 111 2.24 1.53 -9.35
N ASN A 112 2.83 2.22 -8.37
CA ASN A 112 3.01 3.66 -8.37
C ASN A 112 4.39 4.13 -8.85
N LEU A 113 5.33 3.22 -9.13
CA LEU A 113 6.72 3.53 -9.45
C LEU A 113 6.87 4.60 -10.56
N LEU A 114 6.15 4.47 -11.68
CA LEU A 114 6.26 5.44 -12.77
C LEU A 114 5.79 6.85 -12.36
N ALA A 115 4.72 6.92 -11.56
CA ALA A 115 4.25 8.19 -11.04
C ALA A 115 5.27 8.78 -10.06
N MET A 116 5.86 7.98 -9.17
CA MET A 116 6.94 8.43 -8.27
C MET A 116 8.12 9.00 -9.07
N VAL A 117 8.59 8.30 -10.10
CA VAL A 117 9.70 8.77 -10.96
C VAL A 117 9.38 10.08 -11.64
N ILE A 118 8.23 10.21 -12.30
CA ILE A 118 7.87 11.47 -12.99
C ILE A 118 7.72 12.62 -12.00
N LEU A 119 7.07 12.37 -10.85
CA LEU A 119 6.78 13.40 -9.87
C LEU A 119 7.98 13.80 -9.01
N SER A 120 9.08 13.03 -9.05
CA SER A 120 10.35 13.44 -8.46
C SER A 120 10.95 14.69 -9.13
N ASN A 121 10.56 15.01 -10.37
CA ASN A 121 10.90 16.27 -11.02
C ASN A 121 9.94 17.40 -10.60
N GLU A 122 10.10 17.89 -9.37
CA GLU A 122 9.16 18.86 -8.81
C GLU A 122 9.09 20.18 -9.59
N GLU A 123 10.21 20.61 -10.20
CA GLU A 123 10.30 21.82 -11.01
C GLU A 123 9.36 21.78 -12.22
N MET A 124 9.18 20.61 -12.84
CA MET A 124 8.33 20.44 -14.02
C MET A 124 6.84 20.38 -13.68
N ILE A 125 6.50 19.79 -12.53
CA ILE A 125 5.10 19.53 -12.15
C ILE A 125 4.49 20.72 -11.40
N GLY A 126 5.28 21.38 -10.56
CA GLY A 126 4.85 22.46 -9.70
C GLY A 126 4.38 21.98 -8.31
N PRO A 127 4.74 22.68 -7.21
CA PRO A 127 4.41 22.23 -5.85
C PRO A 127 2.92 22.04 -5.56
N SER A 128 2.06 22.90 -6.12
CA SER A 128 0.60 22.82 -5.92
C SER A 128 -0.01 21.59 -6.59
N ALA A 129 0.43 21.24 -7.79
CA ALA A 129 0.02 20.03 -8.49
C ALA A 129 0.43 18.77 -7.72
N ILE A 130 1.65 18.75 -7.16
CA ILE A 130 2.12 17.62 -6.34
C ILE A 130 1.27 17.46 -5.09
N GLN A 131 0.94 18.55 -4.39
CA GLN A 131 0.05 18.48 -3.23
C GLN A 131 -1.34 17.98 -3.60
N ALA A 132 -1.89 18.45 -4.73
CA ALA A 132 -3.16 17.99 -5.25
C ALA A 132 -3.14 16.48 -5.57
N ILE A 133 -2.10 16.00 -6.26
CA ILE A 133 -1.92 14.57 -6.57
C ILE A 133 -1.79 13.76 -5.28
N ARG A 134 -0.98 14.20 -4.30
CA ARG A 134 -0.82 13.50 -3.01
C ARG A 134 -2.15 13.43 -2.24
N GLY A 135 -2.91 14.53 -2.23
CA GLY A 135 -4.18 14.61 -1.51
C GLY A 135 -5.30 13.80 -2.17
N TYR A 136 -5.53 14.00 -3.45
CA TYR A 136 -6.63 13.35 -4.18
C TYR A 136 -6.27 11.96 -4.70
N GLY A 137 -5.03 11.77 -5.17
CA GLY A 137 -4.57 10.50 -5.72
C GLY A 137 -4.58 9.36 -4.70
N SER A 138 -4.24 9.66 -3.44
CA SER A 138 -4.24 8.66 -2.37
C SER A 138 -5.61 8.04 -2.12
N LEU A 139 -6.70 8.80 -2.31
CA LEU A 139 -8.08 8.29 -2.24
C LEU A 139 -8.38 7.20 -3.30
N PHE A 140 -7.59 7.17 -4.36
CA PHE A 140 -7.74 6.25 -5.49
C PHE A 140 -6.55 5.28 -5.64
N GLY A 141 -5.72 5.15 -4.60
CA GLY A 141 -4.58 4.22 -4.56
C GLY A 141 -3.32 4.72 -5.27
N LEU A 142 -3.28 5.98 -5.70
CA LEU A 142 -2.06 6.63 -6.16
C LEU A 142 -1.30 7.20 -4.95
N ASP A 143 -0.35 6.42 -4.44
CA ASP A 143 0.60 6.88 -3.42
C ASP A 143 1.94 7.16 -4.08
N VAL A 144 2.36 8.42 -4.03
CA VAL A 144 3.56 8.92 -4.72
C VAL A 144 4.66 9.28 -3.72
N ASN A 145 4.45 8.98 -2.44
CA ASN A 145 5.48 9.12 -1.44
C ASN A 145 6.29 7.82 -1.40
N GLN A 146 7.62 7.95 -1.43
CA GLN A 146 8.50 6.82 -1.15
C GLN A 146 8.46 6.54 0.36
N PRO A 147 8.02 5.35 0.81
CA PRO A 147 7.91 5.04 2.25
C PRO A 147 9.25 4.60 2.87
N PHE A 148 10.31 4.45 2.06
CA PHE A 148 11.56 3.84 2.49
C PHE A 148 12.69 4.85 2.69
N THR A 149 13.52 4.60 3.69
CA THR A 149 14.85 5.20 3.82
C THR A 149 15.87 4.35 3.10
N ARG A 150 16.67 4.97 2.22
CA ARG A 150 17.72 4.28 1.49
C ARG A 150 18.97 4.08 2.35
N GLN A 151 19.50 2.87 2.34
CA GLN A 151 20.75 2.50 3.00
C GLN A 151 21.95 2.50 2.03
N PRO A 152 23.20 2.59 2.53
CA PRO A 152 24.40 2.62 1.69
C PRO A 152 24.63 1.37 0.84
N ASP A 153 24.10 0.23 1.25
CA ASP A 153 24.22 -1.07 0.58
C ASP A 153 23.18 -1.29 -0.54
N GLY A 154 22.31 -0.31 -0.80
CA GLY A 154 21.23 -0.41 -1.78
C GLY A 154 19.92 -0.98 -1.24
N THR A 155 19.85 -1.28 0.06
CA THR A 155 18.61 -1.67 0.73
C THR A 155 17.73 -0.44 0.99
N PHE A 156 16.42 -0.58 0.81
CA PHE A 156 15.41 0.43 1.11
C PHE A 156 14.57 -0.07 2.28
N GLU A 157 14.62 0.63 3.41
CA GLU A 157 14.07 0.14 4.67
C GLU A 157 12.96 1.03 5.20
N MET A 158 11.97 0.42 5.83
CA MET A 158 10.97 1.11 6.64
C MET A 158 10.68 0.33 7.92
N PRO A 159 10.48 1.02 9.05
CA PRO A 159 10.08 0.35 10.28
C PRO A 159 8.65 -0.18 10.14
N ILE A 160 8.40 -1.38 10.66
CA ILE A 160 7.06 -1.99 10.63
C ILE A 160 6.12 -1.22 11.56
N THR A 161 6.58 -0.88 12.76
CA THR A 161 5.88 0.03 13.67
C THR A 161 6.86 1.04 14.26
N ALA A 162 6.36 2.20 14.70
CA ALA A 162 7.20 3.22 15.32
C ALA A 162 7.84 2.78 16.66
N ALA A 163 7.44 1.63 17.22
CA ALA A 163 7.84 1.15 18.54
C ALA A 163 8.48 -0.25 18.53
N SER A 164 8.70 -0.85 17.36
CA SER A 164 9.31 -2.19 17.24
C SER A 164 10.69 -2.13 16.61
N ASP A 165 11.51 -3.15 16.88
CA ASP A 165 12.79 -3.38 16.20
C ASP A 165 12.61 -4.07 14.82
N GLY A 166 11.38 -4.13 14.32
CA GLY A 166 11.03 -4.81 13.07
C GLY A 166 11.19 -3.93 11.83
N TRP A 167 11.67 -4.53 10.75
CA TRP A 167 12.00 -3.85 9.49
C TRP A 167 11.34 -4.54 8.31
N PHE A 168 10.81 -3.73 7.41
CA PHE A 168 10.50 -4.13 6.05
C PHE A 168 11.56 -3.56 5.11
N ARG A 169 12.19 -4.45 4.35
CA ARG A 169 13.32 -4.16 3.47
C ARG A 169 12.94 -4.48 2.04
N VAL A 170 13.32 -3.61 1.12
CA VAL A 170 13.16 -3.78 -0.31
C VAL A 170 14.51 -3.60 -0.99
N ARG A 171 14.78 -4.40 -2.02
CA ARG A 171 15.96 -4.26 -2.86
C ARG A 171 15.52 -4.23 -4.32
N PHE A 172 16.15 -3.36 -5.09
CA PHE A 172 15.88 -3.21 -6.53
C PHE A 172 17.06 -3.70 -7.34
N PHE A 173 16.79 -4.18 -8.55
CA PHE A 173 17.79 -4.72 -9.46
C PHE A 173 17.49 -4.27 -10.91
N ASP A 174 18.53 -4.10 -11.72
CA ASP A 174 18.41 -3.68 -13.13
C ASP A 174 18.09 -4.83 -14.11
N GLY A 175 17.83 -6.03 -13.60
CA GLY A 175 17.54 -7.23 -14.41
C GLY A 175 18.77 -7.89 -15.05
N THR A 176 19.97 -7.31 -14.94
CA THR A 176 21.19 -7.85 -15.58
C THR A 176 22.19 -8.46 -14.61
N GLY A 177 22.13 -8.07 -13.34
CA GLY A 177 23.04 -8.54 -12.29
C GLY A 177 22.35 -9.08 -11.03
N GLU A 178 23.15 -9.67 -10.16
CA GLU A 178 22.73 -10.16 -8.83
C GLU A 178 22.84 -9.08 -7.73
N ALA A 179 23.60 -8.01 -7.98
CA ALA A 179 23.82 -6.97 -6.99
C ALA A 179 22.63 -5.99 -6.94
N PRO A 180 22.21 -5.55 -5.75
CA PRO A 180 21.17 -4.53 -5.62
C PRO A 180 21.64 -3.17 -6.14
N LEU A 181 20.70 -2.35 -6.58
CA LEU A 181 20.94 -1.00 -7.05
C LEU A 181 21.41 -0.08 -5.92
N LEU A 182 22.52 0.63 -6.17
CA LEU A 182 23.06 1.66 -5.27
C LEU A 182 22.58 3.07 -5.63
N VAL A 183 21.54 3.20 -6.44
CA VAL A 183 20.95 4.47 -6.86
C VAL A 183 19.46 4.44 -6.58
N ASP A 184 18.82 5.60 -6.51
CA ASP A 184 17.41 5.72 -6.15
C ASP A 184 16.51 5.46 -7.36
N PRO A 185 15.75 4.35 -7.42
CA PRO A 185 14.90 4.06 -8.56
C PRO A 185 13.66 4.97 -8.64
N PHE A 186 13.37 5.75 -7.60
CA PHE A 186 12.24 6.69 -7.53
C PHE A 186 12.59 8.09 -8.04
N ASP A 187 13.87 8.38 -8.25
CA ASP A 187 14.35 9.69 -8.73
C ASP A 187 14.59 9.66 -10.25
N VAL A 188 14.00 10.61 -10.97
CA VAL A 188 14.24 10.82 -12.40
C VAL A 188 15.72 11.01 -12.73
N SER A 189 16.50 11.59 -11.81
CA SER A 189 17.92 11.86 -12.00
C SER A 189 18.75 10.57 -12.12
N SER A 190 18.26 9.46 -11.56
CA SER A 190 18.85 8.13 -11.75
C SER A 190 18.74 7.64 -13.19
N TYR A 191 17.76 8.14 -13.96
CA TYR A 191 17.55 7.75 -15.36
C TYR A 191 18.07 8.79 -16.35
N LEU A 192 17.91 10.08 -16.03
CA LEU A 192 18.24 11.20 -16.90
C LEU A 192 19.00 12.29 -16.12
N VAL A 193 20.27 12.49 -16.44
CA VAL A 193 21.12 13.51 -15.79
C VAL A 193 20.72 14.90 -16.28
N GLY A 194 20.52 15.83 -15.35
CA GLY A 194 20.19 17.22 -15.68
C GLY A 194 18.85 17.36 -16.41
N ALA A 195 17.91 16.44 -16.16
CA ALA A 195 16.61 16.41 -16.79
C ALA A 195 15.83 17.72 -16.57
N LYS A 196 15.53 18.41 -17.67
CA LYS A 196 14.72 19.63 -17.71
C LYS A 196 13.45 19.35 -18.49
N GLY A 197 12.33 19.71 -17.88
CA GLY A 197 11.01 19.58 -18.47
C GLY A 197 10.42 20.92 -18.90
N VAL A 198 9.73 20.95 -20.02
CA VAL A 198 8.77 22.01 -20.35
C VAL A 198 7.37 21.41 -20.42
N LYS A 199 6.47 21.92 -19.59
CA LYS A 199 5.05 21.58 -19.62
C LYS A 199 4.31 22.55 -20.55
N THR A 200 3.55 22.05 -21.52
CA THR A 200 2.86 22.89 -22.51
C THR A 200 1.76 23.78 -21.90
N ASN A 201 1.15 23.36 -20.78
CA ASN A 201 0.27 24.19 -19.97
C ASN A 201 0.86 24.30 -18.55
N PRO A 202 1.24 25.51 -18.07
CA PRO A 202 1.80 25.69 -16.73
C PRO A 202 0.78 25.41 -15.61
N GLU A 203 -0.51 25.32 -15.93
CA GLU A 203 -1.53 24.98 -14.93
C GLU A 203 -1.31 23.56 -14.38
N PRO A 204 -1.62 23.32 -13.09
CA PRO A 204 -1.57 21.99 -12.48
C PRO A 204 -2.50 21.01 -13.22
N PHE A 205 -2.41 19.72 -12.91
CA PHE A 205 -3.44 18.78 -13.36
C PHE A 205 -4.81 19.26 -12.88
N ASP A 206 -5.75 19.39 -13.80
CA ASP A 206 -7.12 19.74 -13.45
C ASP A 206 -7.81 18.52 -12.83
N LEU A 207 -8.24 18.66 -11.58
CA LEU A 207 -8.96 17.61 -10.86
C LEU A 207 -10.45 17.60 -11.22
N GLU A 208 -10.98 18.69 -11.78
CA GLU A 208 -12.35 18.79 -12.29
C GLU A 208 -12.46 18.16 -13.69
N ASP A 209 -11.38 18.22 -14.48
CA ASP A 209 -11.20 17.45 -15.72
C ASP A 209 -9.98 16.52 -15.63
N PRO A 210 -10.09 15.37 -14.93
CA PRO A 210 -8.96 14.44 -14.77
C PRO A 210 -8.49 13.82 -16.10
N ASN A 211 -9.25 13.99 -17.19
CA ASN A 211 -8.88 13.51 -18.52
C ASN A 211 -8.09 14.55 -19.33
N GLN A 212 -7.97 15.79 -18.85
CA GLN A 212 -7.15 16.80 -19.48
C GLN A 212 -5.69 16.33 -19.51
N ARG A 213 -5.14 16.25 -20.73
CA ARG A 213 -3.77 15.81 -20.94
C ARG A 213 -2.81 16.98 -20.97
N HIS A 214 -1.63 16.75 -20.40
CA HIS A 214 -0.51 17.67 -20.43
C HIS A 214 0.64 17.03 -21.17
N VAL A 215 1.31 17.82 -22.02
CA VAL A 215 2.52 17.38 -22.71
C VAL A 215 3.72 17.82 -21.89
N PHE A 216 4.52 16.84 -21.48
CA PHE A 216 5.79 17.03 -20.78
C PHE A 216 6.91 16.74 -21.76
N THR A 217 7.65 17.77 -22.14
CA THR A 217 8.82 17.64 -23.03
C THR A 217 10.08 17.62 -22.22
N TRP A 218 10.82 16.52 -22.32
CA TRP A 218 12.04 16.25 -21.59
C TRP A 218 13.26 16.54 -22.47
N THR A 219 14.21 17.25 -21.87
CA THR A 219 15.58 17.42 -22.36
C THR A 219 16.52 17.02 -21.22
N TYR A 220 17.71 16.51 -21.54
CA TYR A 220 18.64 16.03 -20.52
C TYR A 220 20.07 16.14 -21.03
N GLU A 221 21.03 16.17 -20.11
CA GLU A 221 22.46 16.36 -20.41
C GLU A 221 23.14 15.01 -20.71
N GLY A 222 22.61 13.93 -20.16
CA GLY A 222 23.07 12.56 -20.41
C GLY A 222 22.15 11.51 -19.78
N VAL A 223 22.43 10.24 -20.08
CA VAL A 223 21.78 9.11 -19.41
C VAL A 223 22.37 8.89 -18.03
N GLY A 224 21.49 8.70 -17.04
CA GLY A 224 21.87 8.38 -15.67
C GLY A 224 22.25 6.90 -15.49
N PRO A 225 22.60 6.50 -14.26
CA PRO A 225 23.01 5.12 -13.95
C PRO A 225 21.96 4.03 -14.24
N LEU A 226 20.68 4.39 -14.33
CA LEU A 226 19.56 3.53 -14.72
C LEU A 226 19.02 3.85 -16.12
N GLY A 227 19.70 4.71 -16.89
CA GLY A 227 19.23 5.14 -18.21
C GLY A 227 19.04 3.98 -19.20
N GLN A 228 19.77 2.88 -19.03
CA GLN A 228 19.62 1.65 -19.80
C GLN A 228 18.25 0.96 -19.62
N LEU A 229 17.52 1.28 -18.56
CA LEU A 229 16.18 0.74 -18.32
C LEU A 229 15.09 1.50 -19.10
N LEU A 230 15.43 2.66 -19.67
CA LEU A 230 14.54 3.45 -20.50
C LEU A 230 14.50 2.93 -21.95
N ASN A 231 13.39 3.17 -22.63
CA ASN A 231 13.20 2.86 -24.06
C ASN A 231 13.57 1.42 -24.44
N GLY A 232 13.36 0.47 -23.52
CA GLY A 232 13.74 -0.94 -23.70
C GLY A 232 15.24 -1.15 -23.95
N GLY A 233 16.10 -0.28 -23.41
CA GLY A 233 17.55 -0.31 -23.61
C GLY A 233 18.04 0.23 -24.95
N LEU A 234 17.14 0.73 -25.80
CA LEU A 234 17.50 1.38 -27.05
C LEU A 234 17.97 2.83 -26.81
N PRO A 235 18.82 3.40 -27.68
CA PRO A 235 19.25 4.78 -27.57
C PRO A 235 18.06 5.74 -27.42
N LEU A 236 18.15 6.64 -26.45
CA LEU A 236 17.15 7.68 -26.24
C LEU A 236 17.35 8.81 -27.26
N PRO A 237 16.27 9.44 -27.74
CA PRO A 237 16.37 10.67 -28.52
C PRO A 237 16.86 11.83 -27.64
N GLU A 238 17.53 12.83 -28.22
CA GLU A 238 18.04 14.01 -27.51
C GLU A 238 16.95 14.76 -26.70
N SER A 239 15.69 14.64 -27.15
CA SER A 239 14.51 15.05 -26.41
C SER A 239 13.34 14.14 -26.73
N PHE A 240 12.38 14.05 -25.81
CA PHE A 240 11.13 13.32 -26.03
C PHE A 240 9.98 13.98 -25.29
N SER A 241 8.76 13.73 -25.74
CA SER A 241 7.55 14.21 -25.08
C SER A 241 6.68 13.04 -24.66
N ILE A 242 6.09 13.16 -23.47
CA ILE A 242 5.02 12.27 -23.00
C ILE A 242 3.75 13.09 -22.84
N GLU A 243 2.60 12.48 -23.11
CA GLU A 243 1.29 13.13 -23.00
C GLU A 243 0.43 12.32 -22.02
N ILE A 244 0.24 12.85 -20.82
CA ILE A 244 -0.46 12.16 -19.72
C ILE A 244 -1.48 13.10 -19.04
N SER A 245 -2.59 12.53 -18.59
CA SER A 245 -3.57 13.19 -17.71
C SER A 245 -3.47 12.70 -16.26
N PHE A 246 -4.24 13.29 -15.35
CA PHE A 246 -4.34 12.77 -13.99
C PHE A 246 -5.01 11.39 -13.95
N ALA A 247 -6.02 11.16 -14.80
CA ALA A 247 -6.64 9.85 -14.99
C ALA A 247 -5.63 8.80 -15.48
N ASP A 248 -4.64 9.19 -16.29
CA ASP A 248 -3.57 8.28 -16.71
C ASP A 248 -2.67 7.86 -15.55
N LEU A 249 -2.34 8.79 -14.64
CA LEU A 249 -1.60 8.46 -13.40
C LEU A 249 -2.38 7.47 -12.54
N LEU A 250 -3.69 7.68 -12.39
CA LEU A 250 -4.58 6.80 -11.61
C LEU A 250 -4.81 5.44 -12.28
N ALA A 251 -4.99 5.40 -13.60
CA ALA A 251 -5.11 4.14 -14.33
C ALA A 251 -3.79 3.35 -14.27
N ALA A 252 -2.64 4.03 -14.38
CA ALA A 252 -1.32 3.44 -14.24
C ALA A 252 -1.02 2.98 -12.81
N SER A 253 -1.65 3.52 -11.76
CA SER A 253 -1.59 2.98 -10.40
C SER A 253 -2.51 1.77 -10.18
N GLY A 254 -3.30 1.40 -11.19
CA GLY A 254 -4.21 0.25 -11.14
C GLY A 254 -5.62 0.59 -10.68
N SER A 255 -5.97 1.89 -10.63
CA SER A 255 -7.35 2.30 -10.36
C SER A 255 -8.25 1.97 -11.56
N SER A 256 -9.10 0.96 -11.40
CA SER A 256 -10.02 0.51 -12.45
C SER A 256 -11.08 1.55 -12.84
N ALA A 257 -11.26 2.60 -12.01
CA ALA A 257 -12.21 3.67 -12.27
C ALA A 257 -11.76 4.64 -13.39
N PHE A 258 -10.46 4.66 -13.73
CA PHE A 258 -9.88 5.69 -14.60
C PHE A 258 -9.35 5.16 -15.94
N GLY A 259 -9.62 3.89 -16.27
CA GLY A 259 -9.40 3.33 -17.60
C GLY A 259 -8.51 2.10 -17.63
N ASP A 260 -7.99 1.80 -18.82
CA ASP A 260 -7.11 0.66 -19.05
C ASP A 260 -5.67 0.96 -18.58
N ARG A 261 -5.16 0.13 -17.67
CA ARG A 261 -3.83 0.28 -17.08
C ARG A 261 -2.73 0.16 -18.14
N ALA A 262 -2.83 -0.81 -19.05
CA ALA A 262 -1.79 -1.04 -20.06
C ALA A 262 -1.67 0.17 -20.99
N ALA A 263 -2.80 0.64 -21.52
CA ALA A 263 -2.84 1.86 -22.34
C ALA A 263 -2.36 3.11 -21.58
N ALA A 264 -2.58 3.20 -20.27
CA ALA A 264 -2.06 4.29 -19.44
C ALA A 264 -0.54 4.22 -19.31
N ILE A 265 0.03 3.04 -19.00
CA ILE A 265 1.48 2.82 -18.90
C ILE A 265 2.19 3.18 -20.20
N ASP A 266 1.65 2.78 -21.35
CA ASP A 266 2.27 3.07 -22.65
C ASP A 266 2.42 4.58 -22.93
N ARG A 267 1.59 5.44 -22.30
CA ARG A 267 1.67 6.91 -22.43
C ARG A 267 2.88 7.52 -21.72
N PHE A 268 3.53 6.78 -20.83
CA PHE A 268 4.76 7.20 -20.15
C PHE A 268 5.99 7.13 -21.09
N GLY A 269 5.81 6.71 -22.35
CA GLY A 269 6.85 6.76 -23.38
C GLY A 269 8.09 5.94 -22.97
N PRO A 270 9.30 6.51 -23.06
CA PRO A 270 10.53 5.81 -22.67
C PRO A 270 10.54 5.26 -21.23
N PHE A 271 9.79 5.85 -20.31
CA PHE A 271 9.72 5.37 -18.92
C PHE A 271 8.92 4.08 -18.77
N ALA A 272 8.03 3.74 -19.71
CA ALA A 272 7.19 2.55 -19.62
C ALA A 272 8.01 1.25 -19.49
N SER A 273 9.21 1.19 -20.09
CA SER A 273 10.09 0.01 -20.03
C SER A 273 10.75 -0.21 -18.67
N VAL A 274 10.75 0.79 -17.77
CA VAL A 274 11.28 0.66 -16.40
C VAL A 274 10.54 -0.45 -15.67
N LEU A 275 9.21 -0.53 -15.79
CA LEU A 275 8.41 -1.56 -15.12
C LEU A 275 8.82 -2.98 -15.56
N ARG A 276 9.17 -3.17 -16.83
CA ARG A 276 9.50 -4.49 -17.39
C ARG A 276 10.91 -4.96 -17.02
N SER A 277 11.81 -4.01 -16.76
CA SER A 277 13.25 -4.27 -16.63
C SER A 277 13.70 -4.19 -15.18
N LEU A 278 13.08 -3.31 -14.38
CA LEU A 278 13.37 -3.20 -12.96
C LEU A 278 12.75 -4.39 -12.22
N GLU A 279 13.55 -5.00 -11.37
CA GLU A 279 13.13 -6.11 -10.51
C GLU A 279 13.22 -5.72 -9.05
N MET A 280 12.44 -6.40 -8.22
CA MET A 280 12.32 -6.12 -6.80
C MET A 280 12.25 -7.42 -6.00
N THR A 281 12.91 -7.42 -4.85
CA THR A 281 12.71 -8.40 -3.76
C THR A 281 12.32 -7.66 -2.50
N SER A 282 11.70 -8.35 -1.57
CA SER A 282 11.45 -7.83 -0.24
C SER A 282 11.69 -8.86 0.85
N GLU A 283 11.91 -8.35 2.05
CA GLU A 283 12.13 -9.11 3.28
C GLU A 283 11.44 -8.37 4.42
N VAL A 284 10.73 -9.11 5.26
CA VAL A 284 10.13 -8.61 6.50
C VAL A 284 10.74 -9.39 7.64
N GLU A 285 11.37 -8.68 8.57
CA GLU A 285 11.88 -9.25 9.82
C GLU A 285 11.21 -8.53 10.98
N PHE A 286 10.53 -9.29 11.83
CA PHE A 286 9.78 -8.75 12.94
C PHE A 286 9.98 -9.61 14.19
N THR A 287 10.23 -8.94 15.31
CA THR A 287 10.21 -9.56 16.64
C THR A 287 9.39 -8.67 17.55
N ASP A 288 8.46 -9.27 18.30
CA ASP A 288 7.56 -8.57 19.20
C ASP A 288 7.49 -9.31 20.53
N GLU A 289 7.53 -8.55 21.62
CA GLU A 289 7.35 -9.06 22.98
C GLU A 289 5.97 -8.61 23.46
N ARG A 290 5.00 -9.53 23.49
CA ARG A 290 3.64 -9.27 23.97
C ARG A 290 3.18 -10.37 24.92
N TYR A 291 2.40 -9.97 25.93
CA TYR A 291 1.68 -10.88 26.84
C TYR A 291 2.59 -11.97 27.47
N ASP A 292 3.77 -11.53 27.95
CA ASP A 292 4.81 -12.38 28.55
C ASP A 292 5.40 -13.46 27.61
N GLY A 293 5.13 -13.35 26.30
CA GLY A 293 5.72 -14.17 25.25
C GLY A 293 6.45 -13.34 24.19
N SER A 294 7.14 -14.04 23.29
CA SER A 294 7.82 -13.45 22.14
C SER A 294 7.31 -14.06 20.83
N VAL A 295 7.06 -13.24 19.82
CA VAL A 295 6.84 -13.68 18.44
C VAL A 295 8.02 -13.24 17.59
N SER A 296 8.56 -14.16 16.79
CA SER A 296 9.57 -13.87 15.79
C SER A 296 9.09 -14.32 14.41
N TYR A 297 9.37 -13.48 13.43
CA TYR A 297 8.83 -13.60 12.09
C TYR A 297 9.89 -13.18 11.06
N LEU A 298 10.08 -14.01 10.04
CA LEU A 298 10.92 -13.72 8.89
C LEU A 298 10.24 -14.26 7.63
N ALA A 299 10.00 -13.38 6.68
CA ALA A 299 9.55 -13.77 5.35
C ALA A 299 10.25 -12.97 4.26
N SER A 300 10.36 -13.59 3.10
CA SER A 300 10.96 -13.00 1.93
C SER A 300 10.10 -13.24 0.70
N THR A 301 10.30 -12.44 -0.34
CA THR A 301 9.62 -12.60 -1.62
C THR A 301 10.63 -12.97 -2.70
N PRO A 302 10.26 -13.85 -3.66
CA PRO A 302 11.12 -14.12 -4.78
C PRO A 302 11.29 -12.85 -5.62
N ARG A 303 12.46 -12.77 -6.28
CA ARG A 303 12.75 -11.68 -7.20
C ARG A 303 11.75 -11.69 -8.36
N SER A 304 11.12 -10.54 -8.60
CA SER A 304 10.12 -10.37 -9.66
C SER A 304 10.26 -9.01 -10.33
N THR A 305 9.88 -8.91 -11.61
CA THR A 305 9.78 -7.61 -12.28
C THR A 305 8.69 -6.76 -11.65
N VAL A 306 8.88 -5.45 -11.68
CA VAL A 306 7.89 -4.49 -11.18
C VAL A 306 6.59 -4.60 -11.97
N GLU A 307 6.65 -4.84 -13.29
CA GLU A 307 5.47 -5.08 -14.13
C GLU A 307 4.66 -6.26 -13.62
N ALA A 308 5.29 -7.42 -13.37
CA ALA A 308 4.59 -8.62 -12.90
C ALA A 308 3.89 -8.39 -11.56
N LEU A 309 4.54 -7.70 -10.61
CA LEU A 309 3.95 -7.33 -9.33
C LEU A 309 2.77 -6.36 -9.51
N ALA A 310 2.95 -5.36 -10.37
CA ALA A 310 1.95 -4.32 -10.58
C ALA A 310 0.72 -4.81 -11.36
N SER A 311 0.90 -5.74 -12.32
CA SER A 311 -0.17 -6.28 -13.17
C SER A 311 -0.85 -7.51 -12.60
N GLY A 312 -0.07 -8.42 -12.00
CA GLY A 312 -0.59 -9.67 -11.43
C GLY A 312 -1.32 -9.42 -10.11
N GLY A 313 -0.84 -8.45 -9.33
CA GLY A 313 -1.33 -8.23 -7.96
C GLY A 313 -1.02 -9.39 -7.02
N LEU A 314 -0.28 -10.40 -7.47
CA LEU A 314 0.10 -11.57 -6.70
C LEU A 314 1.56 -11.43 -6.31
N LEU A 315 1.84 -11.58 -5.02
CA LEU A 315 3.19 -11.60 -4.47
C LEU A 315 3.34 -12.88 -3.67
N GLY A 316 4.09 -13.84 -4.23
CA GLY A 316 4.45 -15.05 -3.50
C GLY A 316 5.33 -14.72 -2.31
N VAL A 317 5.07 -15.37 -1.18
CA VAL A 317 5.79 -15.17 0.08
C VAL A 317 6.41 -16.48 0.53
N ASN A 318 7.70 -16.44 0.81
CA ASN A 318 8.42 -17.51 1.49
C ASN A 318 8.44 -17.20 2.99
N LEU A 319 7.64 -17.92 3.78
CA LEU A 319 7.70 -17.83 5.23
C LEU A 319 8.86 -18.69 5.75
N GLU A 320 9.95 -18.04 6.14
CA GLU A 320 11.16 -18.71 6.62
C GLU A 320 11.08 -19.04 8.10
N ARG A 321 10.44 -18.15 8.88
CA ARG A 321 10.22 -18.32 10.31
C ARG A 321 8.92 -17.65 10.73
N LEU A 322 8.13 -18.37 11.52
CA LEU A 322 7.04 -17.84 12.32
C LEU A 322 7.00 -18.63 13.60
N GLU A 323 7.35 -18.01 14.71
CA GLU A 323 7.50 -18.69 15.98
C GLU A 323 6.96 -17.81 17.10
N ALA A 324 6.11 -18.38 17.95
CA ALA A 324 5.60 -17.73 19.16
C ALA A 324 5.99 -18.58 20.38
N VAL A 325 6.54 -17.97 21.42
CA VAL A 325 7.04 -18.67 22.62
C VAL A 325 6.54 -17.99 23.87
N ARG A 326 6.02 -18.77 24.83
CA ARG A 326 5.79 -18.33 26.21
C ARG A 326 6.00 -19.51 27.15
N ASP A 327 6.77 -19.28 28.22
CA ASP A 327 7.15 -20.30 29.19
C ASP A 327 7.72 -21.58 28.51
N THR A 328 7.01 -22.70 28.62
CA THR A 328 7.37 -23.99 27.99
C THR A 328 6.60 -24.27 26.71
N THR A 329 5.64 -23.41 26.35
CA THR A 329 4.79 -23.57 25.17
C THR A 329 5.38 -22.81 24.00
N ARG A 330 5.49 -23.49 22.85
CA ARG A 330 5.98 -22.91 21.61
C ARG A 330 5.04 -23.23 20.47
N LEU A 331 4.78 -22.25 19.60
CA LEU A 331 4.07 -22.44 18.33
C LEU A 331 5.05 -22.22 17.20
N VAL A 332 5.13 -23.17 16.27
CA VAL A 332 5.95 -23.06 15.06
C VAL A 332 5.06 -23.10 13.83
N GLY A 333 4.98 -21.97 13.13
CA GLY A 333 4.22 -21.80 11.90
C GLY A 333 5.00 -22.23 10.66
N LYS A 334 4.34 -22.95 9.75
CA LYS A 334 4.82 -23.29 8.41
C LYS A 334 3.77 -22.87 7.38
N ALA A 335 4.22 -22.27 6.30
CA ALA A 335 3.34 -21.81 5.22
C ALA A 335 3.29 -22.79 4.05
N GLU A 336 2.15 -22.84 3.38
CA GLU A 336 1.96 -23.51 2.10
C GLU A 336 1.28 -22.56 1.10
N ASN A 337 1.96 -22.28 -0.02
CA ASN A 337 1.45 -21.45 -1.13
C ASN A 337 0.93 -20.07 -0.67
N LEU A 338 1.70 -19.36 0.17
CA LEU A 338 1.32 -18.02 0.62
C LEU A 338 1.50 -17.00 -0.50
N GLU A 339 0.42 -16.26 -0.79
CA GLU A 339 0.41 -15.19 -1.79
C GLU A 339 -0.37 -13.98 -1.27
N VAL A 340 0.23 -12.79 -1.34
CA VAL A 340 -0.49 -11.53 -1.10
C VAL A 340 -1.16 -11.10 -2.41
N LEU A 341 -2.47 -10.89 -2.37
CA LEU A 341 -3.28 -10.54 -3.56
C LEU A 341 -3.56 -9.03 -3.67
N ALA A 342 -3.58 -8.36 -2.52
CA ALA A 342 -3.81 -6.93 -2.35
C ALA A 342 -3.48 -6.55 -0.90
N ILE A 343 -3.44 -5.24 -0.62
CA ILE A 343 -3.45 -4.76 0.77
C ILE A 343 -4.66 -5.37 1.49
N GLY A 344 -4.40 -6.05 2.60
CA GLY A 344 -5.43 -6.72 3.40
C GLY A 344 -5.92 -8.07 2.86
N SER A 345 -5.25 -8.68 1.87
CA SER A 345 -5.67 -9.97 1.30
C SER A 345 -4.51 -10.94 1.13
N LEU A 346 -4.63 -12.11 1.78
CA LEU A 346 -3.70 -13.23 1.71
C LEU A 346 -4.41 -14.46 1.17
N ALA A 347 -3.72 -15.27 0.37
CA ALA A 347 -4.14 -16.60 -0.03
C ALA A 347 -3.13 -17.63 0.49
N GLY A 348 -3.57 -18.88 0.65
CA GLY A 348 -2.75 -19.98 1.14
C GLY A 348 -3.07 -20.38 2.57
N VAL A 349 -2.19 -21.19 3.15
CA VAL A 349 -2.40 -21.84 4.44
C VAL A 349 -1.18 -21.65 5.33
N ILE A 350 -1.41 -21.38 6.62
CA ILE A 350 -0.38 -21.45 7.67
C ILE A 350 -0.79 -22.54 8.66
N ARG A 351 0.11 -23.48 8.91
CA ARG A 351 -0.06 -24.53 9.93
C ARG A 351 0.90 -24.29 11.08
N TYR A 352 0.37 -24.26 12.30
CA TYR A 352 1.11 -24.14 13.53
C TYR A 352 1.16 -25.49 14.23
N GLU A 353 2.36 -25.94 14.57
CA GLU A 353 2.59 -27.06 15.48
C GLU A 353 2.76 -26.48 16.90
N VAL A 354 1.98 -26.97 17.86
CA VAL A 354 2.14 -26.61 19.29
C VAL A 354 3.11 -27.61 19.92
N ASP A 355 4.24 -27.10 20.39
CA ASP A 355 5.23 -27.83 21.17
C ASP A 355 5.04 -27.46 22.65
N ASP A 356 4.32 -28.33 23.38
CA ASP A 356 4.09 -28.23 24.82
C ASP A 356 4.12 -29.64 25.45
N PRO A 357 4.73 -29.82 26.64
CA PRO A 357 4.80 -31.13 27.28
C PRO A 357 3.45 -31.74 27.68
N THR A 358 2.38 -30.93 27.72
CA THR A 358 1.05 -31.32 28.19
C THR A 358 -0.04 -31.19 27.14
N LEU A 359 0.29 -30.71 25.93
CA LEU A 359 -0.65 -30.50 24.85
C LEU A 359 -0.04 -30.91 23.51
N ASP A 360 -0.67 -31.86 22.83
CA ASP A 360 -0.43 -32.14 21.42
C ASP A 360 -1.53 -31.47 20.61
N ALA A 361 -1.19 -30.40 19.90
CA ALA A 361 -2.13 -29.63 19.13
C ALA A 361 -1.54 -29.07 17.85
N THR A 362 -2.41 -28.93 16.85
CA THR A 362 -2.12 -28.26 15.60
C THR A 362 -3.19 -27.22 15.33
N VAL A 363 -2.77 -26.08 14.79
CA VAL A 363 -3.68 -25.00 14.37
C VAL A 363 -3.48 -24.76 12.89
N THR A 364 -4.55 -24.73 12.12
CA THR A 364 -4.50 -24.42 10.68
C THR A 364 -5.29 -23.15 10.40
N SER A 365 -4.59 -22.15 9.87
CA SER A 365 -5.14 -20.89 9.35
C SER A 365 -5.24 -20.98 7.83
N ASP A 366 -6.45 -21.13 7.30
CA ASP A 366 -6.73 -21.20 5.86
C ASP A 366 -7.30 -19.87 5.35
N PHE A 367 -6.51 -19.14 4.56
CA PHE A 367 -6.92 -17.88 3.95
C PHE A 367 -7.66 -18.08 2.61
N GLY A 368 -7.76 -19.33 2.13
CA GLY A 368 -8.39 -19.68 0.86
C GLY A 368 -7.78 -18.91 -0.31
N ASN A 369 -8.65 -18.29 -1.11
CA ASN A 369 -8.28 -17.54 -2.31
C ASN A 369 -8.22 -16.02 -2.07
N GLY A 370 -7.91 -15.53 -0.87
CA GLY A 370 -7.81 -14.09 -0.60
C GLY A 370 -8.69 -13.59 0.54
N ARG A 371 -8.32 -13.88 1.78
CA ARG A 371 -9.00 -13.34 2.97
C ARG A 371 -8.05 -12.49 3.80
N ALA A 372 -8.62 -11.50 4.49
CA ALA A 372 -7.89 -10.76 5.51
C ALA A 372 -7.66 -11.59 6.77
N TYR A 373 -8.65 -12.44 7.11
CA TYR A 373 -8.63 -13.32 8.27
C TYR A 373 -8.82 -14.77 7.83
N PRO A 374 -8.07 -15.72 8.39
CA PRO A 374 -8.19 -17.11 8.01
C PRO A 374 -9.47 -17.74 8.57
N PHE A 375 -9.88 -18.85 7.95
CA PHE A 375 -10.68 -19.84 8.64
C PHE A 375 -9.75 -20.71 9.49
N THR A 376 -9.94 -20.67 10.81
CA THR A 376 -9.08 -21.38 11.76
C THR A 376 -9.68 -22.70 12.17
N THR A 377 -8.86 -23.75 12.17
CA THR A 377 -9.22 -25.07 12.70
C THR A 377 -8.16 -25.56 13.67
N TRP A 378 -8.61 -26.17 14.76
CA TRP A 378 -7.75 -26.77 15.77
C TRP A 378 -7.90 -28.28 15.75
N GLY A 379 -6.79 -29.00 15.70
CA GLY A 379 -6.72 -30.42 15.96
C GLY A 379 -6.00 -30.63 17.29
N CYS A 380 -6.67 -31.26 18.26
CA CYS A 380 -6.11 -31.55 19.59
C CYS A 380 -6.24 -33.05 19.82
N GLU A 381 -5.17 -33.70 20.28
CA GLU A 381 -5.14 -35.16 20.55
C GLU A 381 -4.98 -35.48 22.04
#